data_AF-A0A075V1G0-F1
#
_entry.id   AF-A0A075V1G0-F1
#
_cell.length_a   1.000
_cell.length_b   1.000
_cell.length_c   1.000
_cell.angle_alpha   90.00
_cell.angle_beta   90.00
_cell.angle_gamma   90.00
#
_symmetry.space_group_name_H-M   'P 1'
#
loop_
_entity.id
_entity.type
_entity.pdbx_description
1 polymer ?
#
loop_
_entity_poly.entity_id
_entity_poly.type
_entity_poly.pdbx_seq_one_letter_code
_entity_poly.pdbx_strand_id
1 'polypeptide(L)'
;MTASRAAGPVCVDCTAAGITTRRPVVDREGKPYGGPRSPRCKTHFLARKRAASNAAHAKYVLATYGITGEQYWALYEAQGGRCYICQRATGRAKRLAVDHDHACCPETPACGRCVRGLCCKSCNRDVLGHLRDSIAAFLRGAEYLRNPPAWAVIYPGGDHFVNPERGAESCPA
;
A
#
# COMPACT_ATOMS: atom_id res chain seq x y z
N MET A 1 33.47 28.24 -36.30
CA MET A 1 33.58 26.78 -36.13
C MET A 1 32.87 26.42 -34.83
N THR A 2 31.62 26.00 -34.90
CA THR A 2 30.83 25.60 -33.73
C THR A 2 31.41 24.31 -33.17
N ALA A 3 32.02 24.38 -31.98
CA ALA A 3 32.48 23.19 -31.27
C ALA A 3 31.29 22.25 -31.07
N SER A 4 31.27 21.14 -31.81
CA SER A 4 30.35 20.04 -31.58
C SER A 4 30.58 19.55 -30.15
N ARG A 5 29.70 19.92 -29.21
CA ARG A 5 29.77 19.44 -27.83
C ARG A 5 29.81 17.92 -27.90
N ALA A 6 30.93 17.35 -27.45
CA ALA A 6 31.10 15.91 -27.36
C ALA A 6 29.84 15.30 -26.77
N ALA A 7 29.29 14.37 -27.51
CA ALA A 7 28.08 13.65 -27.21
C ALA A 7 28.26 13.02 -25.80
N GLY A 8 27.70 13.61 -24.74
CA GLY A 8 27.88 13.17 -23.34
C GLY A 8 27.52 11.70 -23.07
N PRO A 9 27.93 11.13 -21.92
CA PRO A 9 27.81 9.69 -21.65
C PRO A 9 26.39 9.15 -21.88
N VAL A 10 26.29 8.02 -22.59
CA VAL A 10 25.04 7.34 -22.92
C VAL A 10 24.68 6.35 -21.83
N CYS A 11 23.38 6.24 -21.54
CA CYS A 11 22.90 5.26 -20.57
C CYS A 11 23.16 3.82 -21.06
N VAL A 12 23.91 3.04 -20.28
CA VAL A 12 24.24 1.64 -20.63
C VAL A 12 23.02 0.77 -20.83
N ASP A 13 21.98 0.98 -20.02
CA ASP A 13 20.73 0.22 -20.10
C ASP A 13 19.89 0.67 -21.33
N CYS A 14 19.99 1.93 -21.78
CA CYS A 14 19.37 2.35 -23.04
C CYS A 14 20.03 1.66 -24.23
N THR A 15 21.37 1.61 -24.24
CA THR A 15 22.13 0.92 -25.27
C THR A 15 21.76 -0.56 -25.33
N ALA A 16 21.71 -1.23 -24.17
CA ALA A 16 21.32 -2.63 -24.09
C ALA A 16 19.88 -2.89 -24.56
N ALA A 17 18.96 -1.95 -24.35
CA ALA A 17 17.57 -2.05 -24.77
C ALA A 17 17.31 -1.58 -26.22
N GLY A 18 18.35 -1.22 -26.98
CA GLY A 18 18.18 -0.68 -28.34
C GLY A 18 17.47 0.68 -28.40
N ILE A 19 17.40 1.40 -27.28
CA ILE A 19 16.73 2.70 -27.20
C ILE A 19 17.62 3.76 -27.83
N THR A 20 17.23 4.23 -29.01
CA THR A 20 17.96 5.25 -29.79
C THR A 20 17.81 6.67 -29.23
N THR A 21 16.74 6.92 -28.46
CA THR A 21 16.54 8.21 -27.79
C THR A 21 17.61 8.45 -26.73
N ARG A 22 18.35 9.54 -26.88
CA ARG A 22 19.41 9.89 -25.94
C ARG A 22 18.82 10.44 -24.64
N ARG A 23 18.98 9.69 -23.56
CA ARG A 23 18.55 10.10 -22.22
C ARG A 23 19.76 10.52 -21.39
N PRO A 24 19.77 11.73 -20.78
CA PRO A 24 20.85 12.17 -19.92
C PRO A 24 21.08 11.20 -18.75
N VAL A 25 22.35 10.96 -18.42
CA VAL A 25 22.77 10.17 -17.24
C VAL A 25 23.02 11.01 -15.99
N VAL A 26 22.88 12.33 -16.13
CA VAL A 26 23.04 13.33 -15.06
C VAL A 26 21.77 14.18 -14.92
N ASP A 27 21.59 14.79 -13.76
CA ASP A 27 20.55 15.79 -13.50
C ASP A 27 20.88 17.18 -14.10
N ARG A 28 20.06 18.20 -13.78
CA ARG A 28 20.20 19.55 -14.33
C ARG A 28 21.48 20.23 -13.84
N GLU A 29 21.97 19.81 -12.68
CA GLU A 29 23.19 20.27 -12.02
C GLU A 29 24.43 19.46 -12.45
N GLY A 30 24.27 18.48 -13.34
CA GLY A 30 25.36 17.65 -13.86
C GLY A 30 25.75 16.47 -12.95
N LYS A 31 24.96 16.14 -11.93
CA LYS A 31 25.24 15.03 -11.00
C LYS A 31 24.64 13.70 -11.50
N PRO A 32 25.38 12.58 -11.47
CA PRO A 32 24.85 11.29 -11.91
C PRO A 32 23.76 10.70 -11.00
N TYR A 33 22.79 10.00 -11.60
CA TYR A 33 21.70 9.35 -10.84
C TYR A 33 22.16 8.06 -10.15
N GLY A 34 22.13 8.00 -8.82
CA GLY A 34 22.44 6.77 -8.08
C GLY A 34 23.91 6.60 -7.69
N GLY A 35 24.65 7.71 -7.63
CA GLY A 35 26.02 7.75 -7.12
C GLY A 35 27.04 8.19 -8.18
N PRO A 36 28.27 8.54 -7.77
CA PRO A 36 29.23 9.28 -8.62
C PRO A 36 29.63 8.61 -9.94
N ARG A 37 29.52 7.29 -10.04
CA ARG A 37 29.89 6.52 -11.25
C ARG A 37 28.72 5.86 -11.95
N SER A 38 27.48 6.27 -11.66
CA SER A 38 26.32 5.62 -12.24
C SER A 38 26.19 5.94 -13.74
N PRO A 39 26.23 4.93 -14.63
CA PRO A 39 26.19 5.15 -16.07
C PRO A 39 24.75 5.13 -16.61
N ARG A 40 23.77 5.62 -15.83
CA ARG A 40 22.34 5.37 -16.08
C ARG A 40 21.52 6.64 -16.13
N CYS A 41 20.54 6.65 -17.02
CA CYS A 41 19.53 7.70 -17.04
C CYS A 41 18.56 7.56 -15.85
N LYS A 42 17.85 8.65 -15.54
CA LYS A 42 16.87 8.70 -14.45
C LYS A 42 15.88 7.55 -14.50
N THR A 43 15.33 7.26 -15.68
CA THR A 43 14.32 6.20 -15.88
C THR A 43 14.86 4.82 -15.50
N HIS A 44 16.02 4.43 -16.03
CA HIS A 44 16.61 3.12 -15.72
C HIS A 44 17.11 3.03 -14.29
N PHE A 45 17.67 4.11 -13.73
CA PHE A 45 18.00 4.17 -12.32
C PHE A 45 16.77 3.94 -11.42
N LEU A 46 15.66 4.65 -11.67
CA LEU A 46 14.43 4.48 -10.91
C LEU A 46 13.82 3.08 -11.10
N ALA A 47 13.86 2.53 -12.31
CA ALA A 47 13.40 1.17 -12.58
C ALA A 47 14.19 0.14 -11.77
N ARG A 48 15.53 0.24 -11.76
CA ARG A 48 16.38 -0.63 -10.93
C ARG A 48 16.13 -0.44 -9.44
N LYS A 49 15.98 0.79 -8.97
CA LYS A 49 15.63 1.07 -7.57
C LYS A 49 14.29 0.42 -7.19
N ARG A 50 13.29 0.51 -8.07
CA ARG A 50 11.98 -0.15 -7.88
C ARG A 50 12.11 -1.68 -7.86
N ALA A 51 12.87 -2.26 -8.79
CA ALA A 51 13.12 -3.70 -8.84
C ALA A 51 13.82 -4.21 -7.57
N ALA A 52 14.87 -3.51 -7.12
CA ALA A 52 15.56 -3.83 -5.87
C ALA A 52 14.63 -3.73 -4.65
N SER A 53 13.81 -2.68 -4.59
CA SER A 53 12.81 -2.53 -3.53
C SER A 53 11.75 -3.64 -3.55
N ASN A 54 11.31 -4.07 -4.72
CA ASN A 54 10.36 -5.18 -4.88
C ASN A 54 10.97 -6.51 -4.45
N ALA A 55 12.23 -6.79 -4.84
CA ALA A 55 12.93 -8.01 -4.45
C ALA A 55 13.16 -8.07 -2.93
N ALA A 56 13.59 -6.95 -2.33
CA ALA A 56 13.75 -6.85 -0.88
C ALA A 56 12.42 -7.06 -0.14
N HIS A 57 11.33 -6.49 -0.66
CA HIS A 57 9.99 -6.70 -0.12
C HIS A 57 9.52 -8.16 -0.23
N ALA A 58 9.70 -8.79 -1.39
CA ALA A 58 9.33 -10.19 -1.59
C ALA A 58 10.07 -11.12 -0.61
N LYS A 59 11.38 -10.88 -0.39
CA LYS A 59 12.18 -11.62 0.60
C LYS A 59 11.65 -11.41 2.03
N TYR A 60 11.35 -10.18 2.40
CA TYR A 60 10.78 -9.86 3.71
C TYR A 60 9.42 -10.55 3.92
N VAL A 61 8.53 -10.43 2.94
CA VAL A 61 7.18 -11.00 3.04
C VAL A 61 7.24 -12.52 3.18
N LEU A 62 8.11 -13.18 2.42
CA LEU A 62 8.33 -14.62 2.54
C LEU A 62 8.85 -15.00 3.93
N ALA A 63 9.88 -14.30 4.42
CA ALA A 63 10.50 -14.61 5.70
C ALA A 63 9.58 -14.32 6.92
N THR A 64 8.73 -13.30 6.84
CA THR A 64 7.87 -12.88 7.95
C THR A 64 6.49 -13.54 7.92
N TYR A 65 5.91 -13.70 6.73
CA TYR A 65 4.51 -14.13 6.59
C TYR A 65 4.35 -15.50 5.93
N GLY A 66 5.41 -16.10 5.38
CA GLY A 66 5.34 -17.40 4.73
C GLY A 66 4.66 -17.41 3.36
N ILE A 67 4.46 -16.23 2.74
CA ILE A 67 3.90 -16.11 1.38
C ILE A 67 4.92 -15.51 0.42
N THR A 68 4.88 -15.89 -0.85
CA THR A 68 5.80 -15.37 -1.86
C THR A 68 5.43 -13.94 -2.28
N GLY A 69 6.36 -13.26 -2.96
CA GLY A 69 6.08 -11.93 -3.54
C GLY A 69 4.95 -11.99 -4.58
N GLU A 70 4.87 -13.06 -5.35
CA GLU A 70 3.81 -13.32 -6.34
C GLU A 70 2.46 -13.48 -5.64
N GLN A 71 2.39 -14.24 -4.55
CA GLN A 71 1.18 -14.39 -3.75
C GLN A 71 0.72 -13.06 -3.13
N TYR A 72 1.65 -12.24 -2.63
CA TYR A 72 1.32 -10.89 -2.17
C TYR A 72 0.67 -10.04 -3.27
N TRP A 73 1.25 -10.03 -4.48
CA TRP A 73 0.70 -9.25 -5.58
C TRP A 73 -0.62 -9.83 -6.10
N ALA A 74 -0.79 -11.16 -6.08
CA ALA A 74 -2.07 -11.79 -6.39
C ALA A 74 -3.17 -11.36 -5.40
N LEU A 75 -2.87 -11.30 -4.09
CA LEU A 75 -3.79 -10.76 -3.08
C LEU A 75 -4.08 -9.28 -3.32
N TYR A 76 -3.06 -8.49 -3.67
CA TYR A 76 -3.22 -7.07 -3.98
C TYR A 76 -4.18 -6.86 -5.16
N GLU A 77 -4.04 -7.61 -6.25
CA GLU A 77 -4.93 -7.53 -7.41
C GLU A 77 -6.34 -8.04 -7.09
N ALA A 78 -6.46 -9.15 -6.35
CA ALA A 78 -7.76 -9.67 -5.91
C ALA A 78 -8.54 -8.67 -5.05
N GLN A 79 -7.85 -7.78 -4.32
CA GLN A 79 -8.45 -6.68 -3.55
C GLN A 79 -8.68 -5.40 -4.37
N GLY A 80 -8.47 -5.42 -5.69
CA GLY A 80 -8.60 -4.23 -6.55
C GLY A 80 -7.52 -3.17 -6.30
N GLY A 81 -6.36 -3.60 -5.81
CA GLY A 81 -5.20 -2.73 -5.54
C GLY A 81 -5.40 -1.75 -4.39
N ARG A 82 -6.25 -2.10 -3.41
CA ARG A 82 -6.63 -1.23 -2.29
C ARG A 82 -6.61 -1.98 -0.96
N CYS A 83 -6.49 -1.20 0.12
CA CYS A 83 -6.72 -1.69 1.47
C CYS A 83 -8.13 -2.26 1.57
N TYR A 84 -8.26 -3.51 2.02
CA TYR A 84 -9.53 -4.22 2.07
C TYR A 84 -10.58 -3.48 2.92
N ILE A 85 -10.16 -2.90 4.04
CA ILE A 85 -11.07 -2.25 4.99
C ILE A 85 -11.51 -0.87 4.50
N CYS A 86 -10.55 0.06 4.30
CA CYS A 86 -10.93 1.45 4.06
C CYS A 86 -11.13 1.81 2.60
N GLN A 87 -10.69 0.97 1.66
CA GLN A 87 -10.78 1.19 0.19
C GLN A 87 -10.12 2.48 -0.33
N ARG A 88 -9.52 3.30 0.54
CA ARG A 88 -8.88 4.58 0.23
C ARG A 88 -7.40 4.42 -0.09
N ALA A 89 -6.68 3.62 0.70
CA ALA A 89 -5.25 3.44 0.54
C ALA A 89 -4.93 2.46 -0.61
N THR A 90 -4.05 2.87 -1.53
CA THR A 90 -3.76 2.16 -2.78
C THR A 90 -2.41 1.45 -2.81
N GLY A 91 -1.66 1.41 -1.71
CA GLY A 91 -0.33 0.80 -1.71
C GLY A 91 0.77 1.56 -2.48
N ARG A 92 0.43 2.64 -3.22
CA ARG A 92 1.36 3.35 -4.13
C ARG A 92 2.47 4.11 -3.41
N ALA A 93 2.13 4.84 -2.34
CA ALA A 93 3.11 5.61 -1.55
C ALA A 93 3.79 4.74 -0.49
N LYS A 94 3.02 3.87 0.16
CA LYS A 94 3.49 2.87 1.12
C LYS A 94 2.74 1.58 0.83
N ARG A 95 3.48 0.46 0.74
CA ARG A 95 2.89 -0.87 0.51
C ARG A 95 1.88 -1.19 1.60
N LEU A 96 0.84 -1.93 1.24
CA LEU A 96 -0.15 -2.43 2.19
C LEU A 96 0.51 -3.51 3.06
N ALA A 97 0.22 -3.50 4.35
CA ALA A 97 0.69 -4.49 5.30
C ALA A 97 -0.07 -5.81 5.11
N VAL A 98 0.62 -6.92 5.32
CA VAL A 98 0.00 -8.25 5.37
C VAL A 98 -0.69 -8.39 6.74
N ASP A 99 -2.00 -8.58 6.70
CA ASP A 99 -2.83 -8.88 7.86
C ASP A 99 -2.99 -10.39 8.02
N HIS A 100 -2.94 -10.87 9.26
CA HIS A 100 -2.95 -12.29 9.59
C HIS A 100 -3.60 -12.55 10.95
N ASP A 101 -4.11 -13.76 11.12
CA ASP A 101 -4.69 -14.21 12.38
C ASP A 101 -3.59 -14.58 13.39
N HIS A 102 -3.47 -13.78 14.45
CA HIS A 102 -2.51 -13.99 15.53
C HIS A 102 -2.86 -15.20 16.42
N ALA A 103 -4.10 -15.69 16.41
CA ALA A 103 -4.47 -16.89 17.18
C ALA A 103 -3.95 -18.19 16.53
N CYS A 104 -3.63 -18.16 15.23
CA CYS A 104 -3.22 -19.34 14.49
C CYS A 104 -1.78 -19.79 14.80
N CYS A 105 -0.88 -18.87 15.14
CA CYS A 105 0.56 -19.13 15.27
C CYS A 105 1.12 -18.54 16.56
N PRO A 106 1.19 -19.31 17.67
CA PRO A 106 1.71 -18.82 18.94
C PRO A 106 3.23 -18.68 18.98
N GLU A 107 3.97 -19.47 18.20
CA GLU A 107 5.44 -19.56 18.26
C GLU A 107 6.16 -18.85 17.12
N THR A 108 5.47 -18.58 16.02
CA THR A 108 6.04 -17.96 14.81
C THR A 108 5.20 -16.75 14.40
N PRO A 109 5.79 -15.72 13.78
CA PRO A 109 5.03 -14.55 13.34
C PRO A 109 3.84 -14.90 12.43
N ALA A 110 3.99 -15.85 11.51
CA ALA A 110 2.92 -16.35 10.66
C ALA A 110 3.34 -17.65 9.94
N CYS A 111 2.37 -18.48 9.57
CA CYS A 111 2.59 -19.76 8.86
C CYS A 111 2.20 -19.74 7.37
N GLY A 112 1.89 -18.57 6.80
CA GLY A 112 1.34 -18.42 5.45
C GLY A 112 -0.16 -18.70 5.35
N ARG A 113 -0.66 -19.71 6.08
CA ARG A 113 -2.11 -20.05 6.09
C ARG A 113 -2.96 -19.10 6.94
N CYS A 114 -2.35 -18.39 7.89
CA CYS A 114 -3.04 -17.42 8.73
C CYS A 114 -3.23 -16.05 8.06
N VAL A 115 -2.69 -15.83 6.86
CA VAL A 115 -2.83 -14.57 6.13
C VAL A 115 -4.29 -14.37 5.74
N ARG A 116 -4.86 -13.21 6.12
CA ARG A 116 -6.24 -12.82 5.80
C ARG A 116 -6.31 -11.94 4.55
N GLY A 117 -5.37 -11.01 4.41
CA GLY A 117 -5.37 -10.05 3.30
C GLY A 117 -4.37 -8.90 3.49
N LEU A 118 -4.59 -7.81 2.76
CA LEU A 118 -3.74 -6.62 2.79
C LEU A 118 -4.49 -5.39 3.28
N CYS A 119 -3.93 -4.73 4.30
CA CYS A 119 -4.49 -3.55 4.96
C CYS A 119 -3.49 -2.40 5.00
N CYS A 120 -3.96 -1.15 4.97
CA CYS A 120 -3.06 -0.02 5.24
C CYS A 120 -2.63 -0.01 6.71
N LYS A 121 -1.53 0.68 7.04
CA LYS A 121 -1.00 0.74 8.42
C LYS A 121 -2.08 1.10 9.44
N SER A 122 -2.89 2.12 9.14
CA SER A 122 -3.93 2.59 10.06
C SER A 122 -5.06 1.58 10.24
N CYS A 123 -5.54 0.96 9.16
CA CYS A 123 -6.58 -0.08 9.30
C CYS A 123 -6.04 -1.32 10.01
N ASN A 124 -4.82 -1.73 9.71
CA ASN A 124 -4.21 -2.91 10.32
C ASN A 124 -4.00 -2.71 11.83
N ARG A 125 -3.30 -1.63 12.20
CA ARG A 125 -2.93 -1.39 13.60
C ARG A 125 -4.04 -0.75 14.41
N ASP A 126 -4.66 0.31 13.88
CA ASP A 126 -5.53 1.20 14.64
C ASP A 126 -7.01 0.83 14.55
N VAL A 127 -7.41 -0.01 13.59
CA VAL A 127 -8.81 -0.48 13.47
C VAL A 127 -8.91 -1.94 13.90
N LEU A 128 -8.23 -2.87 13.22
CA LEU A 128 -8.23 -4.29 13.60
C LEU A 128 -7.57 -4.51 14.96
N GLY A 129 -6.33 -4.01 15.13
CA GLY A 129 -5.60 -4.16 16.39
C GLY A 129 -6.28 -3.49 17.59
N HIS A 130 -6.86 -2.30 17.40
CA HIS A 130 -7.58 -1.60 18.47
C HIS A 130 -8.83 -2.37 18.93
N LEU A 131 -9.58 -2.95 17.98
CA LEU A 131 -10.74 -3.80 18.26
C LEU A 131 -10.37 -5.26 18.56
N ARG A 132 -9.07 -5.57 18.67
CA ARG A 132 -8.50 -6.90 18.96
C ARG A 132 -9.08 -8.00 18.07
N ASP A 133 -9.21 -7.72 16.77
CA ASP A 133 -9.77 -8.65 15.79
C ASP A 133 -11.20 -9.16 16.13
N SER A 134 -11.93 -8.46 17.01
CA SER A 134 -13.23 -8.91 17.51
C SER A 134 -14.34 -8.62 16.50
N ILE A 135 -14.84 -9.67 15.85
CA ILE A 135 -16.02 -9.59 14.97
C ILE A 135 -17.20 -8.92 15.68
N ALA A 136 -17.44 -9.29 16.94
CA ALA A 136 -18.52 -8.71 17.74
C ALA A 136 -18.35 -7.19 17.94
N ALA A 137 -17.12 -6.68 18.09
CA ALA A 137 -16.88 -5.24 18.17
C ALA A 137 -17.14 -4.52 16.84
N PHE A 138 -16.77 -5.12 15.71
CA PHE A 138 -17.10 -4.58 14.39
C PHE A 138 -18.60 -4.55 14.12
N LEU A 139 -19.33 -5.60 14.49
CA LEU A 139 -20.80 -5.63 14.38
C LEU A 139 -21.45 -4.56 15.26
N ARG A 140 -20.98 -4.39 16.50
CA ARG A 140 -21.43 -3.28 17.35
C ARG A 140 -21.08 -1.91 16.78
N GLY A 141 -19.94 -1.76 16.12
CA GLY A 141 -19.58 -0.51 15.43
C GLY A 141 -20.51 -0.20 14.27
N ALA A 142 -20.87 -1.20 13.47
CA ALA A 142 -21.87 -1.06 12.41
C ALA A 142 -23.25 -0.70 12.98
N GLU A 143 -23.66 -1.35 14.08
CA GLU A 143 -24.91 -1.03 14.78
C GLU A 143 -24.89 0.37 15.36
N TYR A 144 -23.79 0.78 16.00
CA TYR A 144 -23.63 2.12 16.57
C TYR A 144 -23.82 3.24 15.54
N LEU A 145 -23.37 3.02 14.30
CA LEU A 145 -23.56 3.98 13.20
C LEU A 145 -24.98 3.99 12.65
N ARG A 146 -25.70 2.87 12.73
CA ARG A 146 -27.07 2.71 12.23
C ARG A 146 -28.12 3.13 13.25
N ASN A 147 -27.86 2.85 14.52
CA ASN A 147 -28.80 3.02 15.62
C ASN A 147 -28.01 3.44 16.88
N PRO A 148 -27.48 4.68 16.89
CA PRO A 148 -26.73 5.17 18.03
C PRO A 148 -27.63 5.23 19.29
N PRO A 149 -27.12 4.84 20.46
CA PRO A 149 -27.91 4.85 21.71
C PRO A 149 -28.50 6.22 22.06
N ALA A 150 -27.86 7.30 21.60
CA ALA A 150 -28.33 8.67 21.82
C ALA A 150 -29.75 8.90 21.26
N TRP A 151 -30.12 8.25 20.17
CA TRP A 151 -31.47 8.38 19.60
C TRP A 151 -32.53 7.83 20.54
N ALA A 152 -32.31 6.65 21.12
CA ALA A 152 -33.25 6.04 22.04
C ALA A 152 -33.33 6.78 23.39
N VAL A 153 -32.21 7.32 23.87
CA VAL A 153 -32.10 7.87 25.22
C VAL A 153 -32.35 9.38 25.28
N ILE A 154 -31.77 10.15 24.35
CA ILE A 154 -31.79 11.62 24.36
C ILE A 154 -32.90 12.16 23.45
N TYR A 155 -33.20 11.47 22.35
CA TYR A 155 -34.15 11.92 21.33
C TYR A 155 -35.28 10.89 21.06
N PRO A 156 -36.01 10.46 22.09
CA PRO A 156 -37.05 9.46 21.93
C PRO A 156 -38.14 9.97 20.97
N GLY A 157 -38.53 9.14 20.00
CA GLY A 157 -39.60 9.45 19.04
C GLY A 157 -39.22 10.40 17.89
N GLY A 158 -37.94 10.75 17.72
CA GLY A 158 -37.47 11.50 16.56
C GLY A 158 -37.38 10.64 15.29
N ASP A 159 -37.74 11.21 14.14
CA ASP A 159 -37.56 10.59 12.82
C ASP A 159 -36.08 10.64 12.43
N HIS A 160 -35.32 9.63 12.86
CA HIS A 160 -33.88 9.55 12.60
C HIS A 160 -33.60 8.81 11.29
N PHE A 161 -33.00 9.49 10.31
CA PHE A 161 -32.64 8.90 9.02
C PHE A 161 -31.24 8.26 9.05
N VAL A 162 -31.14 7.04 8.53
CA VAL A 162 -29.87 6.28 8.42
C VAL A 162 -29.45 6.22 6.95
N ASN A 163 -28.33 6.87 6.59
CA ASN A 163 -27.73 6.72 5.27
C ASN A 163 -27.04 5.33 5.16
N PRO A 164 -27.40 4.49 4.18
CA PRO A 164 -26.82 3.15 4.03
C PRO A 164 -25.32 3.15 3.69
N GLU A 165 -24.76 4.24 3.14
CA GLU A 165 -23.34 4.33 2.77
C GLU A 165 -22.47 5.02 3.84
N ARG A 166 -23.07 5.77 4.77
CA ARG A 166 -22.33 6.63 5.73
C ARG A 166 -22.82 6.57 7.18
N GLY A 167 -23.91 5.84 7.45
CA GLY A 167 -24.56 5.81 8.77
C GLY A 167 -25.55 6.97 8.96
N ALA A 168 -25.95 7.24 10.20
CA ALA A 168 -26.81 8.37 10.58
C ALA A 168 -26.32 9.71 9.99
N GLU A 169 -27.02 10.27 9.00
CA GLU A 169 -26.72 11.58 8.41
C GLU A 169 -27.98 12.47 8.43
N SER A 170 -28.34 12.93 9.63
CA SER A 170 -28.93 14.26 9.86
C SER A 170 -29.18 14.44 11.36
N CYS A 171 -28.84 15.62 11.89
CA CYS A 171 -29.49 16.12 13.09
C CYS A 171 -30.95 16.40 12.71
N PRO A 172 -31.96 15.81 13.36
CA PRO A 172 -33.31 16.35 13.24
C PRO A 172 -33.27 17.81 13.68
N ALA A 173 -33.99 18.68 12.96
CA ALA A 173 -34.09 20.10 13.26
C ALA A 173 -34.61 20.37 14.67
#